data_AF-I9WE16-F1
#
_entry.id   AF-I9WE16-F1
#
_cell.length_a   1.000
_cell.length_b   1.000
_cell.length_c   1.000
_cell.angle_alpha   90.00
_cell.angle_beta   90.00
_cell.angle_gamma   90.00
#
_symmetry.space_group_name_H-M   'P 1'
#
loop_
_entity.id
_entity.type
_entity.pdbx_description
1 polymer ?
#
loop_
_entity_poly.entity_id
_entity_poly.type
_entity_poly.pdbx_seq_one_letter_code
_entity_poly.pdbx_strand_id
1 'polypeptide(L)'
;MIRKILAMALLAASLGGCSYSYDLIVAVQSGHITIGVDPASSQRPSCLRKIYVYAEDERAVTWRESVSYDDDCANKFPLTYGQGLGGKHQGDRGEVTAKALRRETIYEVKTTTGATGYGYGRFIIHEDGMVQNLPAKLFSSDAGN
;
A
#
# COMPACT_ATOMS: atom_id res chain seq x y z
N MET A 1 -44.83 22.14 -2.82
CA MET A 1 -43.49 22.18 -2.20
C MET A 1 -42.77 20.82 -2.10
N ILE A 2 -43.29 19.73 -2.71
CA ILE A 2 -42.72 18.37 -2.58
C ILE A 2 -41.60 18.07 -3.61
N ARG A 3 -41.52 18.82 -4.72
CA ARG A 3 -40.51 18.60 -5.78
C ARG A 3 -39.06 18.98 -5.43
N LYS A 4 -38.83 19.77 -4.36
CA LYS A 4 -37.47 20.21 -3.98
C LYS A 4 -36.72 19.21 -3.11
N ILE A 5 -37.41 18.26 -2.47
CA ILE A 5 -36.80 17.31 -1.52
C ILE A 5 -36.14 16.13 -2.26
N LEU A 6 -36.69 15.70 -3.40
CA LEU A 6 -36.11 14.60 -4.18
C LEU A 6 -34.74 14.92 -4.79
N ALA A 7 -34.48 16.19 -5.09
CA ALA A 7 -33.22 16.61 -5.71
C ALA A 7 -32.02 16.55 -4.75
N MET A 8 -32.22 16.68 -3.44
CA MET A 8 -31.13 16.58 -2.46
C MET A 8 -30.69 15.14 -2.17
N ALA A 9 -31.61 14.17 -2.26
CA ALA A 9 -31.28 12.77 -2.02
C ALA A 9 -30.40 12.16 -3.13
N LEU A 10 -30.60 12.56 -4.40
CA LEU A 10 -29.74 12.12 -5.51
C LEU A 10 -28.34 12.73 -5.47
N LEU A 11 -28.18 13.96 -4.96
CA LEU A 11 -26.88 14.63 -4.92
C LEU A 11 -25.94 14.05 -3.84
N ALA A 12 -26.52 13.53 -2.74
CA ALA A 12 -25.76 12.88 -1.67
C ALA A 12 -25.17 11.52 -2.11
N ALA A 13 -25.83 10.80 -3.02
CA ALA A 13 -25.36 9.51 -3.53
C ALA A 13 -24.19 9.66 -4.53
N SER A 14 -24.03 10.81 -5.19
CA SER A 14 -22.98 11.03 -6.20
C SER A 14 -21.62 11.44 -5.65
N LEU A 15 -21.50 11.69 -4.34
CA LEU A 15 -20.23 12.10 -3.70
C LEU A 15 -19.50 10.96 -2.98
N GLY A 16 -20.07 9.75 -2.97
CA GLY A 16 -19.44 8.56 -2.43
C GLY A 16 -18.42 7.96 -3.40
N GLY A 17 -17.23 8.55 -3.50
CA GLY A 17 -16.09 7.87 -4.10
C GLY A 17 -15.83 6.59 -3.30
N CYS A 18 -16.05 5.42 -3.90
CA CYS A 18 -15.80 4.15 -3.23
C CYS A 18 -14.29 3.99 -3.03
N SER A 19 -13.81 4.28 -1.82
CA SER A 19 -12.49 3.81 -1.39
C SER A 19 -12.53 2.33 -1.14
N TYR A 20 -11.39 1.69 -1.36
CA TYR A 20 -11.24 0.27 -1.14
C TYR A 20 -9.86 -0.04 -0.60
N SER A 21 -9.78 -1.14 0.15
CA SER A 21 -8.53 -1.68 0.65
C SER A 21 -8.23 -3.01 -0.02
N TYR A 22 -6.95 -3.37 -0.06
CA TYR A 22 -6.50 -4.69 -0.48
C TYR A 22 -5.31 -5.15 0.36
N ASP A 23 -5.19 -6.45 0.51
CA ASP A 23 -4.10 -7.05 1.26
C ASP A 23 -2.89 -7.25 0.33
N LEU A 24 -1.71 -6.99 0.86
CA LEU A 24 -0.43 -7.21 0.20
C LEU A 24 0.24 -8.45 0.78
N ILE A 25 0.88 -9.21 -0.09
CA ILE A 25 1.75 -10.32 0.29
C ILE A 25 3.17 -10.03 -0.18
N VAL A 26 4.14 -10.47 0.61
CA VAL A 26 5.57 -10.37 0.32
C VAL A 26 6.14 -11.76 0.12
N ALA A 27 6.90 -11.96 -0.95
CA ALA A 27 7.48 -13.24 -1.30
C ALA A 27 8.92 -13.07 -1.82
N VAL A 28 9.71 -14.13 -1.69
CA VAL A 28 11.02 -14.21 -2.37
C VAL A 28 10.83 -14.82 -3.75
N GLN A 29 11.16 -14.07 -4.80
CA GLN A 29 11.14 -14.53 -6.19
C GLN A 29 12.52 -14.29 -6.80
N SER A 30 13.16 -15.35 -7.30
CA SER A 30 14.50 -15.28 -7.91
C SER A 30 15.55 -14.61 -7.01
N GLY A 31 15.46 -14.81 -5.69
CA GLY A 31 16.36 -14.20 -4.71
C GLY A 31 16.04 -12.75 -4.35
N HIS A 32 14.96 -12.18 -4.88
CA HIS A 32 14.52 -10.82 -4.60
C HIS A 32 13.23 -10.79 -3.79
N ILE A 33 13.13 -9.83 -2.87
CA ILE A 33 11.87 -9.54 -2.18
C ILE A 33 10.92 -8.88 -3.18
N THR A 34 9.74 -9.45 -3.34
CA THR A 34 8.68 -8.96 -4.21
C THR A 34 7.42 -8.71 -3.40
N ILE A 35 6.71 -7.66 -3.76
CA ILE A 35 5.49 -7.20 -3.11
C ILE A 35 4.37 -7.36 -4.12
N GLY A 36 3.38 -8.17 -3.80
CA GLY A 36 2.22 -8.43 -4.64
C GLY A 36 0.92 -8.19 -3.89
N VAL A 37 -0.19 -8.26 -4.61
CA VAL A 37 -1.52 -8.30 -3.99
C VAL A 37 -1.80 -9.73 -3.55
N ASP A 38 -2.30 -9.90 -2.33
CA ASP A 38 -2.71 -11.21 -1.82
C ASP A 38 -3.87 -11.75 -2.69
N PRO A 39 -3.76 -12.95 -3.28
CA PRO A 39 -4.87 -13.57 -4.01
C PRO A 39 -6.17 -13.71 -3.21
N ALA A 40 -6.10 -13.80 -1.88
CA ALA A 40 -7.26 -13.86 -1.00
C ALA A 40 -7.92 -12.49 -0.77
N SER A 41 -7.26 -11.39 -1.14
CA SER A 41 -7.82 -10.04 -1.05
C SER A 41 -9.10 -9.92 -1.90
N SER A 42 -10.10 -9.24 -1.34
CA SER A 42 -11.37 -8.93 -2.03
C SER A 42 -11.21 -8.01 -3.24
N GLN A 43 -10.12 -7.24 -3.27
CA GLN A 43 -9.77 -6.32 -4.35
C GLN A 43 -8.40 -6.69 -4.90
N ARG A 44 -8.26 -6.65 -6.23
CA ARG A 44 -7.06 -7.13 -6.94
C ARG A 44 -6.54 -6.11 -7.95
N PRO A 45 -6.07 -4.93 -7.50
CA PRO A 45 -5.47 -3.97 -8.42
C PRO A 45 -4.22 -4.54 -9.09
N SER A 46 -4.00 -4.19 -10.35
CA SER A 46 -2.83 -4.65 -11.11
C SER A 46 -1.61 -3.71 -11.03
N CYS A 47 -1.80 -2.49 -10.52
CA CYS A 47 -0.76 -1.46 -10.48
C CYS A 47 -0.81 -0.60 -9.24
N LEU A 48 0.24 0.18 -9.03
CA LEU A 48 0.39 1.07 -7.90
C LEU A 48 1.04 2.41 -8.27
N ARG A 49 0.80 3.36 -7.39
CA ARG A 49 1.23 4.75 -7.30
C ARG A 49 2.47 5.17 -6.54
N LYS A 50 2.49 4.53 -5.38
CA LYS A 50 3.06 5.00 -4.15
C LYS A 50 3.33 3.76 -3.37
N ILE A 51 4.50 3.72 -2.80
CA ILE A 51 4.92 2.66 -1.92
C ILE A 51 5.65 3.26 -0.74
N TYR A 52 5.35 2.73 0.42
CA TYR A 52 6.02 3.04 1.66
C TYR A 52 6.35 1.74 2.36
N VAL A 53 7.61 1.56 2.75
CA VAL A 53 8.06 0.48 3.60
C VAL A 53 8.65 1.08 4.87
N TYR A 54 8.17 0.61 6.01
CA TYR A 54 8.58 1.08 7.33
C TYR A 54 9.13 -0.10 8.14
N ALA A 55 10.23 0.12 8.86
CA ALA A 55 10.65 -0.78 9.94
C ALA A 55 9.86 -0.42 11.20
N GLU A 56 9.17 -1.39 11.81
CA GLU A 56 8.30 -1.13 12.97
C GLU A 56 9.05 -0.69 14.22
N ASP A 57 10.25 -1.25 14.44
CA ASP A 57 11.09 -0.99 15.61
C ASP A 57 11.69 0.43 15.60
N GLU A 58 12.10 0.91 14.42
CA GLU A 58 12.64 2.26 14.26
C GLU A 58 11.56 3.32 14.04
N ARG A 59 10.35 2.89 13.65
CA ARG A 59 9.28 3.76 13.13
C ARG A 59 9.78 4.67 11.99
N ALA A 60 10.79 4.18 11.25
CA ALA A 60 11.48 4.93 10.21
C ALA A 60 11.11 4.39 8.84
N VAL A 61 11.10 5.29 7.86
CA VAL A 61 10.91 4.93 6.45
C VAL A 61 12.18 4.23 5.95
N THR A 62 12.02 3.01 5.49
CA THR A 62 13.07 2.20 4.87
C THR A 62 13.09 2.41 3.35
N TRP A 63 11.92 2.64 2.75
CA TRP A 63 11.77 2.95 1.32
C TRP A 63 10.49 3.77 1.10
N ARG A 64 10.56 4.78 0.23
CA ARG A 64 9.40 5.59 -0.16
C ARG A 64 9.56 6.10 -1.58
N GLU A 65 8.53 5.84 -2.39
CA GLU A 65 8.39 6.40 -3.73
C GLU A 65 6.94 6.77 -4.02
N SER A 66 6.75 7.79 -4.87
CA SER A 66 5.44 8.31 -5.24
C SER A 66 5.50 9.00 -6.60
N VAL A 67 4.69 8.55 -7.54
CA VAL A 67 4.56 9.13 -8.87
C VAL A 67 3.18 9.77 -9.09
N SER A 68 3.07 10.59 -10.15
CA SER A 68 1.84 11.29 -10.54
C SER A 68 0.72 10.31 -10.90
N TYR A 69 -0.51 10.84 -10.94
CA TYR A 69 -1.68 10.09 -11.41
C TYR A 69 -1.70 9.85 -12.92
N ASP A 70 -0.93 10.64 -13.67
CA ASP A 70 -0.98 10.68 -15.14
C ASP A 70 -0.07 9.63 -15.80
N ASP A 71 0.32 8.58 -15.07
CA ASP A 71 1.31 7.58 -15.50
C ASP A 71 0.70 6.33 -16.14
N ASP A 72 -0.60 6.33 -16.44
CA ASP A 72 -1.33 5.24 -17.10
C ASP A 72 -1.02 3.84 -16.52
N CYS A 73 -0.89 3.71 -15.19
CA CYS A 73 -0.69 2.42 -14.53
C CYS A 73 0.65 1.75 -14.94
N ALA A 74 1.70 2.57 -15.13
CA ALA A 74 3.05 2.14 -15.53
C ALA A 74 3.69 1.15 -14.54
N ASN A 75 3.35 1.22 -13.26
CA ASN A 75 3.97 0.43 -12.19
C ASN A 75 3.08 -0.72 -11.79
N LYS A 76 3.46 -1.96 -12.10
CA LYS A 76 2.62 -3.15 -11.92
C LYS A 76 3.06 -4.00 -10.73
N PHE A 77 2.11 -4.76 -10.20
CA PHE A 77 2.42 -5.87 -9.29
C PHE A 77 2.83 -7.13 -10.09
N PRO A 78 3.69 -8.00 -9.53
CA PRO A 78 4.47 -7.77 -8.31
C PRO A 78 5.58 -6.73 -8.53
N LEU A 79 5.87 -5.94 -7.49
CA LEU A 79 6.93 -4.94 -7.50
C LEU A 79 8.13 -5.46 -6.71
N THR A 80 9.33 -5.38 -7.28
CA THR A 80 10.56 -5.74 -6.57
C THR A 80 10.91 -4.66 -5.54
N TYR A 81 11.32 -5.07 -4.33
CA TYR A 81 11.71 -4.14 -3.28
C TYR A 81 12.87 -3.24 -3.74
N GLY A 82 12.69 -1.92 -3.61
CA GLY A 82 13.67 -0.92 -4.03
C GLY A 82 13.73 -0.66 -5.53
N GLN A 83 12.85 -1.27 -6.33
CA GLN A 83 12.70 -0.93 -7.74
C GLN A 83 12.04 0.46 -7.87
N GLY A 84 12.70 1.35 -8.59
CA GLY A 84 12.16 2.68 -8.90
C GLY A 84 10.82 2.61 -9.63
N LEU A 85 9.87 3.44 -9.21
CA LEU A 85 8.60 3.63 -9.89
C LEU A 85 8.82 4.47 -11.15
N GLY A 86 8.27 4.03 -12.28
CA GLY A 86 8.24 4.81 -13.51
C GLY A 86 7.20 5.92 -13.45
N GLY A 87 7.46 7.03 -14.16
CA GLY A 87 6.54 8.16 -14.27
C GLY A 87 7.11 9.46 -13.68
N LYS A 88 6.25 10.47 -13.57
CA LYS A 88 6.65 11.77 -13.01
C LYS A 88 6.56 11.73 -11.49
N HIS A 89 7.70 11.79 -10.82
CA HIS A 89 7.77 11.80 -9.37
C HIS A 89 7.12 13.04 -8.74
N GLN A 90 6.43 12.84 -7.62
CA GLN A 90 5.83 13.93 -6.84
C GLN A 90 6.84 14.45 -5.81
N GLY A 91 7.23 15.72 -5.93
CA GLY A 91 8.26 16.33 -5.08
C GLY A 91 7.83 16.74 -3.67
N ASP A 92 6.58 16.49 -3.28
CA ASP A 92 5.96 17.06 -2.08
C ASP A 92 6.39 16.39 -0.76
N ARG A 93 6.92 15.16 -0.79
CA ARG A 93 7.26 14.41 0.45
C ARG A 93 8.64 13.75 0.48
N GLY A 94 9.48 14.02 -0.52
CA GLY A 94 10.82 13.45 -0.68
C GLY A 94 10.79 11.94 -0.92
N GLU A 95 11.60 11.49 -1.88
CA GLU A 95 11.87 10.06 -2.05
C GLU A 95 12.87 9.59 -1.01
N VAL A 96 12.68 8.34 -0.56
CA VAL A 96 13.65 7.66 0.28
C VAL A 96 14.09 6.43 -0.49
N THR A 97 15.32 6.46 -0.98
CA THR A 97 15.95 5.28 -1.60
C THR A 97 15.88 4.10 -0.65
N ALA A 98 15.57 2.92 -1.20
CA ALA A 98 15.45 1.71 -0.41
C ALA A 98 16.75 1.40 0.36
N LYS A 99 16.61 1.26 1.68
CA LYS A 99 17.68 0.75 2.54
C LYS A 99 17.64 -0.78 2.54
N ALA A 100 18.77 -1.39 2.90
CA ALA A 100 18.84 -2.83 3.12
C ALA A 100 17.83 -3.27 4.19
N LEU A 101 17.10 -4.35 3.90
CA LEU A 101 16.22 -4.99 4.87
C LEU A 101 17.07 -5.80 5.85
N ARG A 102 16.65 -5.80 7.11
CA ARG A 102 17.28 -6.52 8.21
C ARG A 102 16.46 -7.76 8.55
N ARG A 103 17.14 -8.76 9.08
CA ARG A 103 16.51 -9.93 9.67
C ARG A 103 15.90 -9.59 11.02
N GLU A 104 14.95 -10.41 11.45
CA GLU A 104 14.22 -10.27 12.72
C GLU A 104 13.57 -8.89 12.93
N THR A 105 13.34 -8.16 11.83
CA THR A 105 12.69 -6.84 11.83
C THR A 105 11.35 -6.98 11.13
N ILE A 106 10.29 -6.51 11.77
CA ILE A 106 8.97 -6.45 11.16
C ILE A 106 8.87 -5.20 10.28
N TYR A 107 8.43 -5.41 9.04
CA TYR A 107 8.20 -4.37 8.07
C TYR A 107 6.72 -4.20 7.77
N GLU A 108 6.25 -2.96 7.73
CA GLU A 108 4.93 -2.59 7.20
C GLU A 108 5.08 -2.06 5.77
N VAL A 109 4.26 -2.57 4.85
CA VAL A 109 4.17 -2.11 3.46
C VAL A 109 2.83 -1.44 3.24
N LYS A 110 2.86 -0.23 2.68
CA LYS A 110 1.66 0.52 2.28
C LYS A 110 1.76 0.90 0.82
N THR A 111 0.70 0.68 0.06
CA THR A 111 0.62 1.11 -1.33
C THR A 111 -0.65 1.89 -1.61
N THR A 112 -0.66 2.64 -2.71
CA THR A 112 -1.86 3.32 -3.19
C THR A 112 -2.04 3.03 -4.67
N THR A 113 -3.24 2.65 -5.08
CA THR A 113 -3.63 2.47 -6.49
C THR A 113 -4.70 3.50 -6.86
N GLY A 114 -4.47 4.26 -7.93
CA GLY A 114 -5.40 5.30 -8.36
C GLY A 114 -5.72 6.29 -7.23
N ALA A 115 -6.90 6.92 -7.23
CA ALA A 115 -7.25 7.90 -6.19
C ALA A 115 -7.65 7.28 -4.84
N THR A 116 -8.20 6.06 -4.84
CA THR A 116 -8.98 5.57 -3.69
C THR A 116 -8.66 4.14 -3.25
N GLY A 117 -7.69 3.46 -3.87
CA GLY A 117 -7.25 2.13 -3.49
C GLY A 117 -6.06 2.16 -2.53
N TYR A 118 -6.15 1.46 -1.40
CA TYR A 118 -5.12 1.43 -0.36
C TYR A 118 -4.67 0.00 -0.04
N GLY A 119 -3.40 -0.31 -0.29
CA GLY A 119 -2.83 -1.61 -0.01
C GLY A 119 -2.09 -1.64 1.31
N TYR A 120 -2.20 -2.74 2.06
CA TYR A 120 -1.47 -2.94 3.31
C TYR A 120 -0.93 -4.37 3.43
N GLY A 121 0.28 -4.53 3.93
CA GLY A 121 0.86 -5.83 4.26
C GLY A 121 1.93 -5.71 5.34
N ARG A 122 2.24 -6.83 5.98
CA ARG A 122 3.29 -6.93 6.99
C ARG A 122 4.10 -8.19 6.78
N PHE A 123 5.40 -8.10 6.98
CA PHE A 123 6.27 -9.27 6.89
C PHE A 123 7.47 -9.16 7.82
N ILE A 124 8.09 -10.31 8.09
CA ILE A 124 9.38 -10.43 8.76
C ILE A 124 10.28 -11.30 7.89
N ILE A 125 11.59 -11.00 7.92
CA ILE A 125 12.63 -11.86 7.35
C ILE A 125 13.29 -12.56 8.53
N HIS A 126 13.18 -13.88 8.60
CA HIS A 126 13.79 -14.67 9.66
C HIS A 126 15.32 -14.77 9.51
N GLU A 127 16.01 -15.23 10.55
CA GLU A 127 17.46 -15.46 10.55
C GLU A 127 17.95 -16.35 9.40
N ASP A 128 17.14 -17.33 9.00
CA ASP A 128 17.42 -18.23 7.87
C ASP A 128 17.13 -17.61 6.49
N GLY A 129 16.63 -16.37 6.45
CA GLY A 129 16.24 -15.65 5.24
C GLY A 129 14.82 -15.95 4.75
N MET A 130 14.05 -16.77 5.46
CA MET A 130 12.64 -17.02 5.14
C MET A 130 11.80 -15.77 5.35
N VAL A 131 10.95 -15.46 4.37
CA VAL A 131 9.96 -14.39 4.50
C VAL A 131 8.66 -14.97 5.04
N GLN A 132 8.16 -14.41 6.13
CA GLN A 132 6.84 -14.72 6.66
C GLN A 132 5.93 -13.50 6.59
N ASN A 133 4.77 -13.67 5.98
CA ASN A 133 3.70 -12.67 6.02
C ASN A 133 2.97 -12.74 7.36
N LEU A 134 2.77 -11.58 7.96
CA LEU A 134 2.11 -11.45 9.26
C LEU A 134 0.68 -10.93 9.05
N PRO A 135 -0.25 -11.29 9.94
CA PRO A 135 -1.59 -10.71 9.90
C PRO A 135 -1.51 -9.19 10.06
N ALA A 136 -2.48 -8.49 9.46
CA ALA A 136 -2.63 -7.07 9.67
C ALA A 136 -2.74 -6.78 11.18
N LYS A 137 -2.14 -5.66 11.63
CA LYS A 137 -2.45 -5.19 12.98
C LYS A 137 -3.94 -4.91 13.00
N LEU A 138 -4.70 -5.74 13.70
CA LEU A 138 -5.95 -5.29 14.28
C LEU A 138 -5.53 -4.09 15.12
N PHE A 139 -5.90 -2.88 14.72
CA PHE A 139 -5.85 -1.77 15.64
C PHE A 139 -6.71 -2.25 16.82
N SER A 140 -6.06 -2.65 17.93
CA SER A 140 -6.78 -2.82 19.17
C SER A 140 -7.40 -1.46 19.40
N SER A 141 -8.71 -1.38 19.16
CA SER A 141 -9.51 -0.27 19.60
C SER A 141 -9.62 -0.41 21.13
N ASP A 142 -8.48 -0.32 21.81
CA ASP A 142 -8.42 0.18 23.18
C ASP A 142 -8.67 1.69 23.08
N ALA A 143 -9.89 2.03 22.64
CA ALA A 143 -10.59 3.17 23.17
C ALA A 143 -10.78 2.88 24.66
N GLY A 144 -9.75 3.18 25.44
CA GLY A 144 -9.83 3.20 26.89
C GLY A 144 -10.94 4.15 27.31
N ASN A 145 -11.83 3.62 28.14
CA ASN A 145 -12.86 4.33 28.91
C ASN A 145 -12.31 5.55 29.65
#